data_AF-A0A972VEJ9-F1
#
_entry.id   AF-A0A972VEJ9-F1
#
_cell.length_a   1.000
_cell.length_b   1.000
_cell.length_c   1.000
_cell.angle_alpha   90.00
_cell.angle_beta   90.00
_cell.angle_gamma   90.00
#
_symmetry.space_group_name_H-M   'P 1'
#
loop_
_entity.id
_entity.type
_entity.pdbx_description
1 polymer ?
#
loop_
_entity_poly.entity_id
_entity_poly.type
_entity_poly.pdbx_seq_one_letter_code
_entity_poly.pdbx_strand_id
1 'polypeptide(L)'
;MGFYGYGFPKYVSVGEKRARAEKKLKQLRKKNPNIQPITVQGRTLARTWWGKAWNTNLESYADYANRIGRGRSYVRHSAVLDLQIQKSRVQALVMGGGRTPYRVTITIKSISKAKWALLKKASAERLSSLQALLAGNFPKELSDIFTTQRKGLFPSPSEISLDCDCPDWAVMCKHVAAALYGIGVRLDEDPGLFFTLRGVKIEDLITQTIQAQSRTLIKKAKRKSTRILDTDNLSDVFGISFDQAPVKKKRKVTKRTAAKKKVAKRKTAVKAAKKKVAGKK
;
A
#
# COMPACT_ATOMS: atom_id res chain seq x y z
N MET A 1 -22.28 -54.43 9.60
CA MET A 1 -23.44 -53.81 8.92
C MET A 1 -23.04 -52.41 8.44
N GLY A 2 -22.66 -52.28 7.17
CA GLY A 2 -22.29 -51.01 6.56
C GLY A 2 -23.54 -50.24 6.11
N PHE A 3 -23.79 -49.09 6.74
CA PHE A 3 -24.84 -48.17 6.31
C PHE A 3 -24.25 -47.15 5.32
N TYR A 4 -24.19 -47.51 4.03
CA TYR A 4 -24.02 -46.53 2.97
C TYR A 4 -25.37 -45.86 2.68
N GLY A 5 -25.73 -44.86 3.49
CA GLY A 5 -26.86 -43.99 3.21
C GLY A 5 -26.55 -43.08 2.02
N TYR A 6 -26.87 -43.54 0.80
CA TYR A 6 -26.90 -42.72 -0.42
C TYR A 6 -28.07 -41.73 -0.37
N GLY A 7 -27.99 -40.73 0.51
CA GLY A 7 -28.89 -39.59 0.52
C GLY A 7 -28.19 -38.37 -0.06
N PHE A 8 -28.72 -37.80 -1.15
CA PHE A 8 -28.29 -36.48 -1.59
C PHE A 8 -28.51 -35.49 -0.43
N PRO A 9 -27.51 -34.66 -0.08
CA PRO A 9 -27.67 -33.70 1.01
C PRO A 9 -28.90 -32.81 0.77
N LYS A 10 -29.72 -32.59 1.81
CA LYS A 10 -30.87 -31.68 1.73
C LYS A 10 -30.43 -30.32 1.19
N TYR A 11 -31.15 -29.81 0.19
CA TYR A 11 -30.91 -28.47 -0.33
C TYR A 11 -31.07 -27.44 0.78
N VAL A 12 -30.07 -26.56 0.92
CA VAL A 12 -30.09 -25.44 1.87
C VAL A 12 -30.22 -24.16 1.08
N SER A 13 -31.25 -23.38 1.41
CA SER A 13 -31.55 -22.14 0.70
C SER A 13 -30.46 -21.08 0.93
N VAL A 14 -30.41 -20.07 0.06
CA VAL A 14 -29.47 -18.94 0.22
C VAL A 14 -29.76 -18.15 1.50
N GLY A 15 -31.04 -17.96 1.85
CA GLY A 15 -31.46 -17.26 3.07
C GLY A 15 -30.98 -18.00 4.32
N GLU A 16 -31.12 -19.32 4.36
CA GLU A 16 -30.62 -20.14 5.47
C GLU A 16 -29.10 -20.06 5.60
N LYS A 17 -28.36 -20.10 4.48
CA LYS A 17 -26.89 -19.95 4.49
C LYS A 17 -26.47 -18.59 5.07
N ARG A 18 -27.13 -17.51 4.66
CA ARG A 18 -26.90 -16.16 5.19
C ARG A 18 -27.21 -16.08 6.68
N ALA A 19 -28.36 -16.61 7.11
CA ALA A 19 -28.74 -16.62 8.53
C ALA A 19 -27.76 -17.42 9.39
N ARG A 20 -27.24 -18.55 8.88
CA ARG A 20 -26.19 -19.33 9.56
C ARG A 20 -24.89 -18.52 9.68
N ALA A 21 -24.46 -17.88 8.60
CA ALA A 21 -23.28 -17.03 8.59
C ALA A 21 -23.41 -15.85 9.58
N GLU A 22 -24.56 -15.18 9.59
CA GLU A 22 -24.83 -14.06 10.48
C GLU A 22 -24.87 -14.48 11.96
N LYS A 23 -25.55 -15.58 12.28
CA LYS A 23 -25.55 -16.16 13.64
C LYS A 23 -24.12 -16.47 14.09
N LYS A 24 -23.32 -17.06 13.20
CA LYS A 24 -21.92 -17.41 13.53
C LYS A 24 -21.06 -16.17 13.68
N LEU A 25 -21.24 -15.16 12.82
CA LEU A 25 -20.55 -13.88 12.91
C LEU A 25 -20.84 -13.20 14.26
N LYS A 26 -22.12 -13.16 14.70
CA LYS A 26 -22.50 -12.62 16.02
C LYS A 26 -21.81 -13.37 17.16
N GLN A 27 -21.73 -14.71 17.09
CA GLN A 27 -21.01 -15.51 18.08
C GLN A 27 -19.50 -15.22 18.08
N LEU A 28 -18.89 -15.09 16.91
CA LEU A 28 -17.46 -14.82 16.79
C LEU A 28 -17.11 -13.41 17.26
N ARG A 29 -17.95 -12.41 16.94
CA ARG A 29 -17.78 -11.02 17.39
C ARG A 29 -17.80 -10.88 18.90
N LYS A 30 -18.58 -11.71 19.61
CA LYS A 30 -18.55 -11.77 21.09
C LYS A 30 -17.20 -12.24 21.64
N LYS A 31 -16.49 -13.10 20.91
CA LYS A 31 -15.18 -13.63 21.32
C LYS A 31 -14.03 -12.75 20.86
N ASN A 32 -14.15 -12.15 19.68
CA ASN A 32 -13.15 -11.26 19.11
C ASN A 32 -13.86 -10.05 18.46
N PRO A 33 -13.79 -8.86 19.08
CA PRO A 33 -14.45 -7.67 18.54
C PRO A 33 -13.82 -7.16 17.24
N ASN A 34 -12.58 -7.55 16.92
CA ASN A 34 -11.82 -7.03 15.76
C ASN A 34 -12.08 -7.79 14.44
N ILE A 35 -13.16 -8.56 14.36
CA ILE A 35 -13.50 -9.33 13.15
C ILE A 35 -13.94 -8.40 12.02
N GLN A 36 -13.38 -8.62 10.83
CA GLN A 36 -13.64 -7.82 9.65
C GLN A 36 -14.36 -8.68 8.58
N PRO A 37 -15.70 -8.79 8.65
CA PRO A 37 -16.45 -9.57 7.67
C PRO A 37 -16.42 -8.90 6.29
N ILE A 38 -16.64 -9.69 5.25
CA ILE A 38 -16.83 -9.17 3.89
C ILE A 38 -18.32 -9.09 3.59
N THR A 39 -18.79 -7.88 3.27
CA THR A 39 -20.17 -7.64 2.85
C THR A 39 -20.16 -6.99 1.48
N VAL A 40 -20.80 -7.64 0.51
CA VAL A 40 -20.95 -7.08 -0.83
C VAL A 40 -22.30 -6.42 -0.96
N GLN A 41 -22.31 -5.13 -1.30
CA GLN A 41 -23.51 -4.38 -1.63
C GLN A 41 -23.73 -4.38 -3.15
N GLY A 42 -24.88 -4.90 -3.60
CA GLY A 42 -25.26 -4.92 -5.02
C GLY A 42 -24.86 -6.19 -5.80
N ARG A 43 -24.91 -6.10 -7.14
CA ARG A 43 -24.70 -7.25 -8.04
C ARG A 43 -23.23 -7.54 -8.33
N THR A 44 -22.40 -6.50 -8.32
CA THR A 44 -20.95 -6.56 -8.62
C THR A 44 -20.14 -6.83 -7.36
N LEU A 45 -19.17 -7.75 -7.45
CA LEU A 45 -18.23 -8.02 -6.35
C LEU A 45 -17.23 -6.89 -6.17
N ALA A 46 -16.75 -6.30 -7.27
CA ALA A 46 -15.82 -5.19 -7.25
C ALA A 46 -16.31 -4.01 -8.10
N ARG A 47 -16.22 -2.81 -7.56
CA ARG A 47 -16.59 -1.52 -8.14
C ARG A 47 -15.37 -0.80 -8.70
N THR A 48 -14.28 -0.72 -7.92
CA THR A 48 -13.07 0.02 -8.33
C THR A 48 -12.23 -0.79 -9.30
N TRP A 49 -11.27 -0.13 -9.97
CA TRP A 49 -10.37 -0.84 -10.87
C TRP A 49 -9.44 -1.81 -10.10
N TRP A 50 -9.15 -1.58 -8.82
CA TRP A 50 -8.31 -2.46 -8.01
C TRP A 50 -8.94 -3.83 -7.79
N GLY A 51 -10.15 -3.86 -7.23
CA GLY A 51 -10.87 -5.12 -7.02
C GLY A 51 -11.18 -5.83 -8.33
N LYS A 52 -11.49 -5.09 -9.40
CA LYS A 52 -11.68 -5.66 -10.74
C LYS A 52 -10.39 -6.28 -11.28
N ALA A 53 -9.27 -5.56 -11.26
CA ALA A 53 -7.97 -6.06 -11.70
C ALA A 53 -7.50 -7.25 -10.87
N TRP A 54 -7.76 -7.24 -9.55
CA TRP A 54 -7.51 -8.39 -8.67
C TRP A 54 -8.31 -9.61 -9.11
N ASN A 55 -9.62 -9.45 -9.28
CA ASN A 55 -10.49 -10.54 -9.72
C ASN A 55 -10.07 -11.06 -11.11
N THR A 56 -9.73 -10.18 -12.05
CA THR A 56 -9.22 -10.57 -13.37
C THR A 56 -7.88 -11.31 -13.28
N ASN A 57 -6.96 -10.86 -12.41
CA ASN A 57 -5.69 -11.55 -12.19
C ASN A 57 -5.91 -12.97 -11.64
N LEU A 58 -6.84 -13.14 -10.69
CA LEU A 58 -7.22 -14.46 -10.18
C LEU A 58 -7.86 -15.35 -11.25
N GLU A 59 -8.71 -14.78 -12.09
CA GLU A 59 -9.41 -15.49 -13.17
C GLU A 59 -8.49 -15.89 -14.32
N SER A 60 -7.35 -15.20 -14.48
CA SER A 60 -6.32 -15.58 -15.45
C SER A 60 -5.61 -16.90 -15.13
N TYR A 61 -5.81 -17.43 -13.92
CA TYR A 61 -5.24 -18.70 -13.50
C TYR A 61 -6.12 -19.83 -14.06
N ALA A 62 -5.75 -20.34 -15.23
CA ALA A 62 -6.56 -21.26 -16.04
C ALA A 62 -7.02 -22.53 -15.30
N ASP A 63 -6.24 -23.01 -14.33
CA ASP A 63 -6.50 -24.25 -13.58
C ASP A 63 -7.74 -24.20 -12.67
N TYR A 64 -8.39 -23.04 -12.59
CA TYR A 64 -9.33 -22.71 -11.51
C TYR A 64 -10.74 -22.34 -11.96
N ALA A 65 -11.01 -22.24 -13.27
CA ALA A 65 -12.28 -21.78 -13.83
C ALA A 65 -13.52 -22.46 -13.20
N ASN A 66 -13.47 -23.78 -13.02
CA ASN A 66 -14.58 -24.58 -12.48
C ASN A 66 -14.83 -24.41 -10.96
N ARG A 67 -13.90 -23.78 -10.23
CA ARG A 67 -13.98 -23.61 -8.76
C ARG A 67 -14.34 -22.18 -8.35
N ILE A 68 -14.06 -21.22 -9.23
CA ILE A 68 -14.26 -19.78 -9.04
C ILE A 68 -15.74 -19.40 -8.84
N GLY A 69 -16.67 -20.00 -9.61
CA GLY A 69 -18.10 -19.66 -9.53
C GLY A 69 -18.73 -19.91 -8.15
N ARG A 70 -18.31 -20.98 -7.46
CA ARG A 70 -18.76 -21.26 -6.09
C ARG A 70 -18.17 -20.27 -5.08
N GLY A 71 -16.91 -19.88 -5.26
CA GLY A 71 -16.27 -18.83 -4.46
C GLY A 71 -17.02 -17.50 -4.52
N ARG A 72 -17.38 -17.04 -5.73
CA ARG A 72 -18.20 -15.83 -5.92
C ARG A 72 -19.52 -15.88 -5.15
N SER A 73 -20.18 -17.05 -5.17
CA SER A 73 -21.45 -17.25 -4.47
C SER A 73 -21.28 -17.12 -2.96
N TYR A 74 -20.22 -17.69 -2.38
CA TYR A 74 -19.95 -17.60 -0.94
C TYR A 74 -19.76 -16.16 -0.47
N VAL A 75 -19.05 -15.34 -1.24
CA VAL A 75 -18.89 -13.91 -0.93
C VAL A 75 -20.24 -13.19 -0.98
N ARG A 76 -21.07 -13.44 -2.00
CA ARG A 76 -22.44 -12.89 -2.10
C ARG A 76 -23.40 -13.35 -1.00
N HIS A 77 -23.11 -14.49 -0.39
CA HIS A 77 -23.88 -15.04 0.73
C HIS A 77 -23.32 -14.61 2.10
N SER A 78 -22.38 -13.65 2.13
CA SER A 78 -21.73 -13.18 3.36
C SER A 78 -21.11 -14.33 4.18
N ALA A 79 -20.61 -15.36 3.50
CA ALA A 79 -20.04 -16.53 4.13
C ALA A 79 -18.60 -16.30 4.61
N VAL A 80 -17.93 -15.23 4.15
CA VAL A 80 -16.60 -14.83 4.63
C VAL A 80 -16.79 -14.00 5.91
N LEU A 81 -16.65 -14.67 7.05
CA LEU A 81 -16.95 -14.13 8.37
C LEU A 81 -15.86 -13.20 8.90
N ASP A 82 -14.62 -13.51 8.56
CA ASP A 82 -13.45 -12.70 8.90
C ASP A 82 -12.48 -12.73 7.72
N LEU A 83 -11.89 -11.59 7.40
CA LEU A 83 -10.81 -11.47 6.44
C LEU A 83 -9.85 -10.38 6.91
N GLN A 84 -8.65 -10.80 7.29
CA GLN A 84 -7.59 -9.94 7.79
C GLN A 84 -6.41 -10.00 6.83
N ILE A 85 -6.02 -8.82 6.33
CA ILE A 85 -4.87 -8.66 5.46
C ILE A 85 -3.70 -8.18 6.32
N GLN A 86 -2.63 -8.96 6.33
CA GLN A 86 -1.37 -8.65 6.99
C GLN A 86 -0.24 -8.66 5.97
N LYS A 87 0.97 -8.32 6.40
CA LYS A 87 2.15 -8.33 5.54
C LYS A 87 2.40 -9.74 4.99
N SER A 88 2.31 -9.90 3.66
CA SER A 88 2.50 -11.16 2.95
C SER A 88 1.58 -12.32 3.34
N ARG A 89 0.54 -12.07 4.14
CA ARG A 89 -0.38 -13.10 4.62
C ARG A 89 -1.79 -12.56 4.74
N VAL A 90 -2.76 -13.31 4.25
CA VAL A 90 -4.18 -13.08 4.47
C VAL A 90 -4.73 -14.26 5.25
N GLN A 91 -5.45 -13.97 6.32
CA GLN A 91 -6.18 -14.96 7.11
C GLN A 91 -7.66 -14.72 6.94
N ALA A 92 -8.41 -15.76 6.63
CA ALA A 92 -9.85 -15.67 6.51
C ALA A 92 -10.57 -16.83 7.21
N LEU A 93 -11.77 -16.55 7.68
CA LEU A 93 -12.70 -17.54 8.21
C LEU A 93 -13.91 -17.63 7.29
N VAL A 94 -14.11 -18.78 6.66
CA VAL A 94 -15.17 -18.97 5.66
C VAL A 94 -16.16 -20.02 6.13
N MET A 95 -17.43 -19.65 6.16
CA MET A 95 -18.53 -20.53 6.53
C MET A 95 -18.85 -21.48 5.38
N GLY A 96 -18.70 -22.80 5.60
CA GLY A 96 -18.92 -23.84 4.59
C GLY A 96 -20.24 -24.60 4.71
N GLY A 97 -20.19 -25.94 4.59
CA GLY A 97 -21.34 -26.80 4.90
C GLY A 97 -21.42 -27.19 6.38
N GLY A 98 -20.27 -27.26 7.06
CA GLY A 98 -20.13 -27.70 8.44
C GLY A 98 -20.59 -26.66 9.48
N ARG A 99 -20.54 -27.04 10.77
CA ARG A 99 -20.85 -26.14 11.90
C ARG A 99 -19.74 -25.14 12.21
N THR A 100 -18.50 -25.50 11.91
CA THR A 100 -17.31 -24.67 12.12
C THR A 100 -16.90 -24.00 10.81
N PRO A 101 -16.55 -22.71 10.85
CA PRO A 101 -15.96 -22.05 9.68
C PRO A 101 -14.56 -22.63 9.42
N TYR A 102 -14.20 -22.72 8.14
CA TYR A 102 -12.89 -23.17 7.68
C TYR A 102 -11.89 -22.02 7.75
N ARG A 103 -10.67 -22.33 8.20
CA ARG A 103 -9.55 -21.40 8.20
C ARG A 103 -8.86 -21.45 6.85
N VAL A 104 -8.76 -20.28 6.22
CA VAL A 104 -8.04 -20.09 4.96
C VAL A 104 -6.83 -19.21 5.24
N THR A 105 -5.66 -19.68 4.80
CA THR A 105 -4.42 -18.91 4.83
C THR A 105 -3.92 -18.73 3.41
N ILE A 106 -3.79 -17.48 2.97
CA ILE A 106 -3.22 -17.13 1.67
C ILE A 106 -1.91 -16.40 1.94
N THR A 107 -0.80 -16.93 1.45
CA THR A 107 0.51 -16.29 1.56
C THR A 107 0.90 -15.71 0.22
N ILE A 108 1.28 -14.44 0.17
CA ILE A 108 1.69 -13.75 -1.05
C ILE A 108 3.11 -13.24 -0.85
N LYS A 109 4.00 -13.62 -1.76
CA LYS A 109 5.41 -13.21 -1.71
C LYS A 109 5.52 -11.68 -1.74
N SER A 110 6.41 -11.14 -0.91
CA SER A 110 6.76 -9.72 -0.97
C SER A 110 7.44 -9.38 -2.30
N ILE A 111 7.22 -8.17 -2.81
CA ILE A 111 7.89 -7.70 -4.03
C ILE A 111 9.38 -7.46 -3.77
N SER A 112 10.23 -7.74 -4.75
CA SER A 112 11.67 -7.46 -4.61
C SER A 112 11.95 -5.95 -4.65
N LYS A 113 13.00 -5.52 -3.93
CA LYS A 113 13.40 -4.10 -3.87
C LYS A 113 13.66 -3.51 -5.25
N ALA A 114 14.26 -4.28 -6.16
CA ALA A 114 14.55 -3.86 -7.52
C ALA A 114 13.25 -3.62 -8.33
N LYS A 115 12.30 -4.56 -8.28
CA LYS A 115 10.98 -4.38 -8.93
C LYS A 115 10.24 -3.18 -8.34
N TRP A 116 10.28 -3.00 -7.02
CA TRP A 116 9.65 -1.86 -6.37
C TRP A 116 10.25 -0.52 -6.79
N ALA A 117 11.58 -0.43 -6.91
CA ALA A 117 12.25 0.77 -7.39
C ALA A 117 11.83 1.16 -8.82
N LEU A 118 11.67 0.17 -9.71
CA LEU A 118 11.18 0.38 -11.07
C LEU A 118 9.73 0.90 -11.07
N LEU A 119 8.85 0.30 -10.28
CA LEU A 119 7.46 0.74 -10.15
C LEU A 119 7.35 2.16 -9.61
N LYS A 120 8.17 2.52 -8.61
CA LYS A 120 8.21 3.89 -8.07
C LYS A 120 8.63 4.91 -9.12
N LYS A 121 9.63 4.58 -9.93
CA LYS A 121 10.09 5.46 -11.02
C LYS A 121 9.00 5.63 -12.09
N ALA A 122 8.42 4.53 -12.56
CA ALA A 122 7.37 4.57 -13.57
C ALA A 122 6.11 5.33 -13.10
N SER A 123 5.74 5.15 -11.83
CA SER A 123 4.60 5.86 -11.24
C SER A 123 4.85 7.36 -11.15
N ALA A 124 6.06 7.76 -10.74
CA ALA A 124 6.43 9.18 -10.64
C ALA A 124 6.42 9.91 -11.99
N GLU A 125 6.63 9.20 -13.10
CA GLU A 125 6.58 9.75 -14.47
C GLU A 125 5.14 9.89 -15.01
N ARG A 126 4.21 9.02 -14.58
CA ARG A 126 2.82 9.00 -15.08
C ARG A 126 1.79 9.66 -14.15
N LEU A 127 2.15 9.93 -12.89
CA LEU A 127 1.24 10.55 -11.92
C LEU A 127 1.00 12.04 -12.25
N SER A 128 -0.20 12.32 -12.78
CA SER A 128 -0.69 13.67 -13.05
C SER A 128 -1.12 14.41 -11.78
N SER A 129 -1.71 13.71 -10.81
CA SER A 129 -2.21 14.29 -9.55
C SER A 129 -1.67 13.57 -8.32
N LEU A 130 -0.87 14.29 -7.54
CA LEU A 130 -0.40 13.84 -6.23
C LEU A 130 -1.51 13.90 -5.17
N GLN A 131 -2.46 14.83 -5.32
CA GLN A 131 -3.59 15.00 -4.41
C GLN A 131 -4.51 13.78 -4.42
N ALA A 132 -4.75 13.20 -5.62
CA ALA A 132 -5.50 11.96 -5.75
C ALA A 132 -4.84 10.81 -4.98
N LEU A 133 -3.51 10.68 -5.12
CA LEU A 133 -2.74 9.66 -4.41
C LEU A 133 -2.80 9.83 -2.88
N LEU A 134 -2.70 11.07 -2.38
CA LEU A 134 -2.85 11.37 -0.94
C LEU A 134 -4.26 11.08 -0.42
N ALA A 135 -5.29 11.26 -1.25
CA ALA A 135 -6.67 10.93 -0.92
C ALA A 135 -6.97 9.41 -1.00
N GLY A 136 -5.97 8.56 -1.28
CA GLY A 136 -6.16 7.12 -1.48
C GLY A 136 -6.81 6.77 -2.82
N ASN A 137 -7.05 7.76 -3.69
CA ASN A 137 -7.58 7.58 -5.03
C ASN A 137 -6.42 7.33 -6.00
N PHE A 138 -6.18 6.05 -6.32
CA PHE A 138 -5.20 5.67 -7.31
C PHE A 138 -5.80 5.83 -8.71
N PRO A 139 -5.27 6.73 -9.54
CA PRO A 139 -5.83 7.03 -10.85
C PRO A 139 -5.56 5.87 -11.82
N LYS A 140 -6.39 5.75 -12.87
CA LYS A 140 -6.38 4.59 -13.79
C LYS A 140 -5.06 4.46 -14.55
N GLU A 141 -4.32 5.54 -14.70
CA GLU A 141 -2.98 5.59 -15.30
C GLU A 141 -1.96 4.70 -14.56
N LEU A 142 -2.16 4.51 -13.25
CA LEU A 142 -1.36 3.58 -12.46
C LEU A 142 -1.81 2.13 -12.64
N SER A 143 -3.04 1.87 -13.10
CA SER A 143 -3.53 0.50 -13.27
C SER A 143 -2.65 -0.26 -14.24
N ASP A 144 -2.29 0.34 -15.37
CA ASP A 144 -1.49 -0.33 -16.40
C ASP A 144 -0.08 -0.67 -15.91
N ILE A 145 0.50 0.22 -15.09
CA ILE A 145 1.83 0.02 -14.49
C ILE A 145 1.77 -1.14 -13.49
N PHE A 146 0.75 -1.15 -12.64
CA PHE A 146 0.65 -2.14 -11.58
C PHE A 146 0.18 -3.50 -12.08
N THR A 147 -0.66 -3.57 -13.12
CA THR A 147 -1.17 -4.83 -13.70
C THR A 147 -0.23 -5.44 -14.74
N THR A 148 0.87 -4.76 -15.10
CA THR A 148 1.87 -5.31 -16.03
C THR A 148 2.34 -6.69 -15.55
N GLN A 149 2.18 -7.73 -16.39
CA GLN A 149 2.51 -9.10 -16.02
C GLN A 149 3.97 -9.24 -15.58
N ARG A 150 4.20 -9.97 -14.47
CA ARG A 150 5.52 -10.28 -13.83
C ARG A 150 6.33 -9.11 -13.29
N LYS A 151 6.12 -7.89 -13.80
CA LYS A 151 6.83 -6.66 -13.42
C LYS A 151 6.00 -5.75 -12.50
N GLY A 152 4.69 -5.95 -12.50
CA GLY A 152 3.71 -5.20 -11.74
C GLY A 152 3.66 -5.54 -10.25
N LEU A 153 2.68 -4.93 -9.58
CA LEU A 153 2.39 -5.17 -8.18
C LEU A 153 1.60 -6.47 -7.98
N PHE A 154 0.81 -6.89 -8.99
CA PHE A 154 0.00 -8.09 -8.93
C PHE A 154 0.84 -9.37 -8.90
N PRO A 155 0.51 -10.32 -8.00
CA PRO A 155 1.26 -11.56 -7.88
C PRO A 155 1.02 -12.49 -9.08
N SER A 156 2.07 -13.23 -9.47
CA SER A 156 1.93 -14.40 -10.36
C SER A 156 1.46 -15.62 -9.56
N PRO A 157 0.91 -16.69 -10.20
CA PRO A 157 0.50 -17.92 -9.50
C PRO A 157 1.60 -18.49 -8.59
N SER A 158 2.84 -18.47 -9.05
CA SER A 158 4.01 -18.96 -8.30
C SER A 158 4.39 -18.10 -7.08
N GLU A 159 3.85 -16.89 -6.96
CA GLU A 159 4.06 -16.00 -5.80
C GLU A 159 2.95 -16.16 -4.76
N ILE A 160 1.97 -17.03 -4.98
CA ILE A 160 0.81 -17.24 -4.11
C ILE A 160 0.84 -18.68 -3.60
N SER A 161 0.72 -18.83 -2.28
CA SER A 161 0.51 -20.13 -1.64
C SER A 161 -0.86 -20.13 -0.96
N LEU A 162 -1.61 -21.19 -1.19
CA LEU A 162 -3.01 -21.33 -0.77
C LEU A 162 -3.12 -22.51 0.19
N ASP A 163 -3.71 -22.26 1.35
CA ASP A 163 -3.91 -23.27 2.39
C ASP A 163 -5.34 -23.15 2.96
N CYS A 164 -5.98 -24.30 3.18
CA CYS A 164 -7.30 -24.38 3.78
C CYS A 164 -7.48 -25.70 4.52
N ASP A 165 -8.01 -25.63 5.74
CA ASP A 165 -8.30 -26.80 6.59
C ASP A 165 -9.56 -27.61 6.18
N CYS A 166 -10.04 -27.42 4.94
CA CYS A 166 -11.24 -28.10 4.47
C CYS A 166 -10.91 -29.48 3.86
N PRO A 167 -11.86 -30.43 3.85
CA PRO A 167 -11.62 -31.79 3.32
C PRO A 167 -11.54 -31.85 1.78
N ASP A 168 -11.41 -30.71 1.09
CA ASP A 168 -11.25 -30.64 -0.36
C ASP A 168 -9.74 -30.75 -0.66
N TRP A 169 -9.35 -31.77 -1.42
CA TRP A 169 -7.96 -32.02 -1.81
C TRP A 169 -7.43 -31.01 -2.85
N ALA A 170 -8.32 -30.18 -3.41
CA ALA A 170 -7.94 -29.15 -4.36
C ALA A 170 -7.18 -28.01 -3.66
N VAL A 171 -6.01 -27.64 -4.20
CA VAL A 171 -5.20 -26.48 -3.78
C VAL A 171 -6.05 -25.21 -3.71
N MET A 172 -6.98 -25.02 -4.66
CA MET A 172 -7.94 -23.93 -4.65
C MET A 172 -9.36 -24.46 -4.46
N CYS A 173 -9.73 -24.70 -3.21
CA CYS A 173 -11.10 -25.04 -2.84
C CYS A 173 -12.05 -23.83 -2.96
N LYS A 174 -13.36 -24.06 -2.81
CA LYS A 174 -14.37 -22.99 -2.83
C LYS A 174 -14.17 -21.93 -1.73
N HIS A 175 -13.58 -22.30 -0.60
CA HIS A 175 -13.31 -21.38 0.52
C HIS A 175 -12.13 -20.47 0.20
N VAL A 176 -11.06 -21.02 -0.38
CA VAL A 176 -9.92 -20.25 -0.89
C VAL A 176 -10.39 -19.27 -1.96
N ALA A 177 -11.19 -19.73 -2.93
CA ALA A 177 -11.76 -18.85 -3.94
C ALA A 177 -12.63 -17.74 -3.32
N ALA A 178 -13.42 -18.04 -2.29
CA ALA A 178 -14.21 -17.04 -1.59
C ALA A 178 -13.31 -16.00 -0.86
N ALA A 179 -12.23 -16.44 -0.21
CA ALA A 179 -11.28 -15.54 0.43
C ALA A 179 -10.55 -14.66 -0.60
N LEU A 180 -10.14 -15.22 -1.74
CA LEU A 180 -9.50 -14.48 -2.83
C LEU A 180 -10.43 -13.40 -3.41
N TYR A 181 -11.71 -13.71 -3.65
CA TYR A 181 -12.69 -12.69 -4.02
C TYR A 181 -12.95 -11.67 -2.91
N GLY A 182 -12.95 -12.12 -1.65
CA GLY A 182 -13.07 -11.24 -0.49
C GLY A 182 -11.94 -10.24 -0.38
N ILE A 183 -10.71 -10.62 -0.76
CA ILE A 183 -9.58 -9.67 -0.87
C ILE A 183 -9.93 -8.58 -1.89
N GLY A 184 -10.46 -8.93 -3.06
CA GLY A 184 -10.85 -7.95 -4.07
C GLY A 184 -11.89 -6.93 -3.56
N VAL A 185 -12.87 -7.39 -2.78
CA VAL A 185 -13.85 -6.50 -2.11
C VAL A 185 -13.16 -5.58 -1.09
N ARG A 186 -12.23 -6.12 -0.30
CA ARG A 186 -11.50 -5.33 0.71
C ARG A 186 -10.56 -4.31 0.08
N LEU A 187 -9.94 -4.63 -1.06
CA LEU A 187 -9.08 -3.71 -1.81
C LEU A 187 -9.87 -2.57 -2.46
N ASP A 188 -11.16 -2.76 -2.72
CA ASP A 188 -12.04 -1.70 -3.16
C ASP A 188 -12.39 -0.71 -2.04
N GLU A 189 -12.41 -1.16 -0.79
CA GLU A 189 -12.61 -0.33 0.40
C GLU A 189 -11.32 0.41 0.77
N ASP A 190 -10.20 -0.32 0.82
CA ASP A 190 -8.87 0.22 1.13
C ASP A 190 -7.80 -0.39 0.20
N PRO A 191 -7.38 0.33 -0.86
CA PRO A 191 -6.33 -0.13 -1.76
C PRO A 191 -4.95 -0.17 -1.10
N GLY A 192 -4.76 0.53 0.03
CA GLY A 192 -3.50 0.57 0.74
C GLY A 192 -3.08 -0.79 1.31
N LEU A 193 -4.06 -1.61 1.66
CA LEU A 193 -3.85 -2.99 2.11
C LEU A 193 -3.11 -3.84 1.09
N PHE A 194 -3.19 -3.52 -0.20
CA PHE A 194 -2.46 -4.26 -1.23
C PHE A 194 -0.94 -4.03 -1.15
N PHE A 195 -0.53 -2.81 -0.84
CA PHE A 195 0.87 -2.46 -0.62
C PHE A 195 1.40 -3.16 0.62
N THR A 196 0.63 -3.13 1.72
CA THR A 196 0.95 -3.88 2.94
C THR A 196 1.11 -5.37 2.66
N LEU A 197 0.19 -5.96 1.90
CA LEU A 197 0.22 -7.36 1.51
C LEU A 197 1.46 -7.71 0.70
N ARG A 198 1.89 -6.83 -0.21
CA ARG A 198 3.13 -6.99 -1.00
C ARG A 198 4.40 -6.55 -0.26
N GLY A 199 4.27 -6.16 1.01
CA GLY A 199 5.39 -5.83 1.89
C GLY A 199 6.03 -4.47 1.58
N VAL A 200 5.32 -3.57 0.92
CA VAL A 200 5.77 -2.22 0.55
C VAL A 200 4.89 -1.15 1.19
N LYS A 201 5.47 0.05 1.30
CA LYS A 201 4.83 1.22 1.90
C LYS A 201 4.38 2.18 0.81
N ILE A 202 3.17 2.70 0.95
CA ILE A 202 2.61 3.68 0.00
C ILE A 202 3.39 5.00 0.12
N GLU A 203 3.86 5.31 1.32
CA GLU A 203 4.64 6.50 1.62
C GLU A 203 5.92 6.57 0.78
N ASP A 204 6.53 5.42 0.46
CA ASP A 204 7.69 5.35 -0.43
C ASP A 204 7.35 5.83 -1.85
N LEU A 205 6.14 5.52 -2.33
CA LEU A 205 5.65 5.92 -3.63
C LEU A 205 5.40 7.44 -3.65
N ILE A 206 4.70 7.95 -2.63
CA ILE A 206 4.42 9.37 -2.47
C ILE A 206 5.72 10.18 -2.40
N THR A 207 6.67 9.75 -1.56
CA THR A 207 7.97 10.42 -1.40
C THR A 207 8.74 10.48 -2.71
N GLN A 208 8.76 9.38 -3.48
CA GLN A 208 9.43 9.36 -4.78
C GLN A 208 8.77 10.33 -5.78
N THR A 209 7.44 10.38 -5.81
CA THR A 209 6.68 11.28 -6.70
C THR A 209 6.96 12.75 -6.36
N ILE A 210 6.96 13.11 -5.06
CA ILE A 210 7.30 14.48 -4.62
C ILE A 210 8.72 14.85 -5.07
N GLN A 211 9.68 13.95 -4.88
CA GLN A 211 11.07 14.17 -5.28
C GLN A 211 11.23 14.30 -6.80
N ALA A 212 10.47 13.54 -7.59
CA ALA A 212 10.49 13.63 -9.05
C ALA A 212 9.88 14.95 -9.54
N GLN A 213 8.74 15.36 -8.97
CA GLN A 213 8.08 16.61 -9.30
C GLN A 213 8.93 17.83 -8.90
N SER A 214 9.51 17.83 -7.70
CA SER A 214 10.39 18.92 -7.26
C SER A 214 11.63 19.07 -8.14
N ARG A 215 12.28 17.95 -8.50
CA ARG A 215 13.40 17.96 -9.48
C ARG A 215 12.98 18.52 -10.83
N THR A 216 11.77 18.21 -11.29
CA THR A 216 11.25 18.70 -12.56
C THR A 216 10.97 20.20 -12.50
N LEU A 217 10.38 20.70 -11.40
CA LEU A 217 10.15 22.13 -11.17
C LEU A 217 11.47 22.89 -11.09
N ILE A 218 12.48 22.37 -10.37
CA ILE A 218 13.82 22.98 -10.30
C ILE A 218 14.47 23.05 -11.68
N LYS A 219 14.35 21.99 -12.50
CA LYS A 219 14.85 22.00 -13.89
C LYS A 219 14.16 23.03 -14.76
N LYS A 220 12.83 23.19 -14.62
CA LYS A 220 12.06 24.22 -15.34
C LYS A 220 12.45 25.64 -14.89
N ALA A 221 12.63 25.86 -13.59
CA ALA A 221 13.08 27.15 -13.04
C ALA A 221 14.48 27.55 -13.53
N LYS A 222 15.36 26.57 -13.81
CA LYS A 222 16.69 26.82 -14.40
C LYS A 222 16.66 27.12 -15.90
N ARG A 223 15.56 26.82 -16.61
CA ARG A 223 15.41 27.20 -18.02
C ARG A 223 15.00 28.68 -18.05
N LYS A 224 15.91 29.56 -18.50
CA LYS A 224 15.55 30.95 -18.83
C LYS A 224 14.42 30.92 -19.85
N SER A 225 13.30 31.56 -19.53
CA SER A 225 12.24 31.80 -20.50
C SER A 225 12.77 32.75 -21.56
N THR A 226 12.50 32.49 -22.84
CA THR A 226 12.82 33.39 -23.95
C THR A 226 12.18 34.78 -23.80
N ARG A 227 11.18 34.93 -22.91
CA ARG A 227 10.51 36.19 -22.61
C ARG A 227 11.14 36.98 -21.45
N ILE A 228 12.21 36.47 -20.83
CA ILE A 228 12.96 37.19 -19.79
C ILE A 228 14.18 37.81 -20.48
N LEU A 229 14.11 39.12 -20.70
CA LEU A 229 15.24 39.91 -21.17
C LEU A 229 16.29 40.01 -20.05
N ASP A 230 17.56 39.80 -20.39
CA ASP A 230 18.65 40.13 -19.48
C ASP A 230 18.65 41.65 -19.24
N THR A 231 18.99 42.07 -18.02
CA THR A 231 18.95 43.49 -17.59
C THR A 231 19.74 44.43 -18.49
N ASP A 232 20.68 43.87 -19.24
CA ASP A 232 21.58 44.60 -20.12
C ASP A 232 20.87 45.02 -21.43
N ASN A 233 19.72 44.42 -21.78
CA ASN A 233 18.92 44.73 -22.99
C ASN A 233 17.60 45.46 -22.71
N LEU A 234 17.35 45.89 -21.47
CA LEU A 234 16.14 46.63 -21.10
C LEU A 234 16.14 48.06 -21.67
N SER A 235 17.32 48.66 -21.84
CA SER A 235 17.52 50.01 -22.41
C SER A 235 17.12 50.06 -23.89
N ASP A 236 17.45 49.02 -24.65
CA ASP A 236 17.22 48.96 -26.10
C ASP A 236 15.75 48.73 -26.47
N VAL A 237 14.98 48.09 -25.59
CA VAL A 237 13.57 47.75 -25.85
C VAL A 237 12.62 48.88 -25.47
N PHE A 238 12.93 49.64 -24.43
CA PHE A 238 12.06 50.73 -23.95
C PHE A 238 12.52 52.12 -24.38
N GLY A 239 13.71 52.27 -24.98
CA GLY A 239 14.23 53.57 -25.42
C GLY A 239 14.43 54.57 -24.28
N ILE A 240 14.57 54.07 -23.05
CA ILE A 240 14.73 54.87 -21.83
C ILE A 240 16.11 54.54 -21.25
N SER A 241 16.98 55.55 -21.16
CA SER A 241 18.22 55.45 -20.41
C SER A 241 17.89 55.35 -18.92
N PHE A 242 18.00 54.16 -18.35
CA PHE A 242 18.02 54.02 -16.89
C PHE A 242 19.42 54.36 -16.39
N ASP A 243 19.58 55.54 -15.80
CA ASP A 243 20.78 55.87 -15.04
C ASP A 243 20.91 54.87 -13.88
N GLN A 244 21.95 54.04 -13.95
CA GLN A 244 22.26 53.05 -12.92
C GLN A 244 22.55 53.76 -11.61
N ALA A 245 21.61 53.73 -10.66
CA ALA A 245 21.97 53.85 -9.25
C ALA A 245 22.91 52.67 -8.91
N PRO A 246 24.07 52.90 -8.27
CA PRO A 246 25.10 51.88 -8.17
C PRO A 246 24.65 50.73 -7.26
N VAL A 247 24.41 49.56 -7.86
CA VAL A 247 24.18 48.33 -7.11
C VAL A 247 25.50 47.93 -6.45
N LYS A 248 25.55 48.09 -5.12
CA LYS A 248 26.67 47.65 -4.27
C LYS A 248 26.99 46.18 -4.56
N LYS A 249 28.12 45.93 -5.23
CA LYS A 249 28.69 44.58 -5.43
C LYS A 249 28.86 43.92 -4.05
N LYS A 250 28.17 42.79 -3.82
CA LYS A 250 28.40 41.95 -2.64
C LYS A 250 29.87 41.51 -2.64
N ARG A 251 30.64 42.00 -1.65
CA ARG A 251 32.03 41.59 -1.41
C ARG A 251 32.08 40.07 -1.23
N LYS A 252 32.92 39.40 -2.03
CA LYS A 252 33.33 38.02 -1.79
C LYS A 252 34.03 37.96 -0.42
N VAL A 253 33.45 37.21 0.51
CA VAL A 253 34.12 36.86 1.77
C VAL A 253 35.20 35.84 1.45
N THR A 254 36.43 36.31 1.29
CA THR A 254 37.62 35.45 1.29
C THR A 254 37.84 34.96 2.73
N LYS A 255 37.82 33.63 2.91
CA LYS A 255 38.23 32.98 4.17
C LYS A 255 39.65 33.41 4.50
N ARG A 256 39.82 34.22 5.56
CA ARG A 256 41.14 34.43 6.18
C ARG A 256 41.50 33.14 6.94
N THR A 257 42.56 32.49 6.49
CA THR A 257 43.28 31.46 7.24
C THR A 257 43.83 32.08 8.52
N ALA A 258 43.36 31.60 9.67
CA ALA A 258 43.85 32.02 10.97
C ALA A 258 45.22 31.38 11.24
N ALA A 259 46.27 32.19 11.15
CA ALA A 259 47.60 31.85 11.67
C ALA A 259 47.52 31.68 13.19
N LYS A 260 47.73 30.45 13.69
CA LYS A 260 47.86 30.17 15.12
C LYS A 260 49.21 30.69 15.62
N LYS A 261 49.19 31.83 16.30
CA LYS A 261 50.32 32.32 17.11
C LYS A 261 50.37 31.53 18.41
N LYS A 262 51.51 30.87 18.65
CA LYS A 262 51.85 30.17 19.90
C LYS A 262 51.91 31.19 21.05
N VAL A 263 51.24 30.91 22.17
CA VAL A 263 51.52 31.55 23.46
C VAL A 263 51.68 30.47 24.52
N ALA A 264 52.71 30.65 25.33
CA ALA A 264 53.39 29.67 26.16
C ALA A 264 52.65 29.33 27.46
N LYS A 265 53.00 28.14 27.99
CA LYS A 265 52.66 27.61 29.31
C LYS A 265 53.04 28.58 30.44
N ARG A 266 52.19 28.67 31.47
CA ARG A 266 52.64 28.78 32.86
C ARG A 266 51.75 27.95 33.79
N LYS A 267 52.40 27.16 34.65
CA LYS A 267 51.85 26.18 35.59
C LYS A 267 51.46 26.83 36.94
N THR A 268 50.85 25.97 37.79
CA THR A 268 50.70 25.96 39.28
C THR A 268 49.54 26.78 39.87
N ALA A 269 48.80 26.35 40.90
CA ALA A 269 48.69 25.09 41.65
C ALA A 269 47.40 25.12 42.51
N VAL A 270 46.82 23.92 42.72
CA VAL A 270 46.11 23.38 43.91
C VAL A 270 45.52 24.34 44.97
N LYS A 271 44.23 24.18 45.28
CA LYS A 271 43.75 23.86 46.66
C LYS A 271 42.29 23.40 46.70
N ALA A 272 42.09 22.33 47.46
CA ALA A 272 40.82 21.69 47.79
C ALA A 272 40.08 22.42 48.93
N ALA A 273 38.75 22.36 48.95
CA ALA A 273 37.96 22.46 50.18
C ALA A 273 36.60 21.74 50.03
N LYS A 274 36.41 20.71 50.87
CA LYS A 274 35.14 20.02 51.16
C LYS A 274 34.16 20.97 51.86
N LYS A 275 32.85 20.78 51.65
CA LYS A 275 31.89 20.77 52.78
C LYS A 275 30.62 19.96 52.49
N LYS A 276 30.20 19.24 53.53
CA LYS A 276 29.11 18.26 53.65
C LYS A 276 27.73 18.93 53.86
N VAL A 277 26.70 18.21 53.40
CA VAL A 277 25.44 17.79 54.08
C VAL A 277 24.76 18.72 55.11
N ALA A 278 23.48 19.03 54.85
CA ALA A 278 22.30 18.94 55.73
C ALA A 278 21.08 19.49 54.92
N GLY A 279 19.87 18.92 54.85
CA GLY A 279 19.10 18.13 55.80
C GLY A 279 17.89 18.95 56.29
N LYS A 280 16.69 18.34 56.30
CA LYS A 280 15.34 18.82 56.75
C LYS A 280 14.52 19.62 55.72
N LYS A 281 13.25 19.30 55.45
CA LYS A 281 12.21 18.56 56.18
C LYS A 281 11.40 17.70 55.22
#